data_AF-A0A7L4R9K0-F1
#
_entry.id   AF-A0A7L4R9K0-F1
#
_cell.length_a   1.000
_cell.length_b   1.000
_cell.length_c   1.000
_cell.angle_alpha   90.00
_cell.angle_beta   90.00
_cell.angle_gamma   90.00
#
_symmetry.space_group_name_H-M   'P 1'
#
loop_
_entity.id
_entity.type
_entity.pdbx_description
1 polymer ?
#
loop_
_entity_poly.entity_id
_entity_poly.type
_entity_poly.pdbx_seq_one_letter_code
_entity_poly.pdbx_strand_id
1 'polypeptide(L)'
;MKILLDTTVLIDILKGDVRAIRQIGELKKESVIYTTTINTYELLRGIYLLPKGREKYAEALRTLVSNLHILDINLEASEKAALIYAELRKKGIEIDGPDYLIAGACLVNGISVLVTRNEKHFSKIGGLDVRTY
;
A
#
# COMPACT_ATOMS: atom_id res chain seq x y z
N MET A 1 -6.97 -7.88 -13.47
CA MET A 1 -7.29 -7.75 -12.02
C MET A 1 -6.77 -6.40 -11.49
N LYS A 2 -7.29 -5.87 -10.37
CA LYS A 2 -6.70 -4.70 -9.70
C LYS A 2 -5.98 -5.17 -8.43
N ILE A 3 -4.76 -4.68 -8.22
CA ILE A 3 -3.94 -5.02 -7.04
C ILE A 3 -3.40 -3.74 -6.43
N LEU A 4 -3.44 -3.60 -5.11
CA LEU A 4 -2.73 -2.55 -4.38
C LEU A 4 -1.41 -3.07 -3.82
N LEU A 5 -0.33 -2.33 -4.04
CA LEU A 5 0.95 -2.55 -3.38
C LEU A 5 1.05 -1.66 -2.14
N ASP A 6 1.29 -2.29 -1.00
CA ASP A 6 1.58 -1.60 0.26
C ASP A 6 3.00 -0.99 0.28
N THR A 7 3.23 -0.05 1.21
CA THR A 7 4.53 0.60 1.46
C THR A 7 5.67 -0.42 1.59
N THR A 8 5.42 -1.53 2.28
CA THR A 8 6.42 -2.59 2.47
C THR A 8 6.94 -3.14 1.14
N VAL A 9 6.07 -3.35 0.15
CA VAL A 9 6.42 -3.82 -1.21
C VAL A 9 7.26 -2.78 -1.93
N LEU A 10 6.80 -1.54 -1.91
CA LEU A 10 7.46 -0.44 -2.63
C LEU A 10 8.87 -0.18 -2.08
N ILE A 11 9.06 -0.29 -0.76
CA ILE A 11 10.39 -0.21 -0.12
C ILE A 11 11.34 -1.27 -0.70
N ASP A 12 10.89 -2.51 -0.83
CA ASP A 12 11.74 -3.61 -1.27
C ASP A 12 12.09 -3.48 -2.76
N ILE A 13 11.15 -3.02 -3.59
CA ILE A 13 11.43 -2.68 -5.00
C ILE A 13 12.49 -1.57 -5.08
N LEU A 14 12.36 -0.50 -4.29
CA LEU A 14 13.33 0.60 -4.27
C LEU A 14 14.72 0.18 -3.77
N LYS A 15 14.77 -0.84 -2.90
CA LYS A 15 16.03 -1.44 -2.42
C LYS A 15 16.63 -2.45 -3.40
N GLY A 16 15.94 -2.78 -4.49
CA GLY A 16 16.40 -3.76 -5.46
C GLY A 16 16.21 -5.21 -5.02
N ASP A 17 15.25 -5.52 -4.14
CA ASP A 17 14.96 -6.91 -3.77
C ASP A 17 14.46 -7.69 -5.00
N VAL A 18 15.25 -8.68 -5.41
CA VAL A 18 15.02 -9.45 -6.63
C VAL A 18 13.72 -10.27 -6.56
N ARG A 19 13.31 -10.73 -5.38
CA ARG A 19 12.07 -11.50 -5.21
C ARG A 19 10.87 -10.58 -5.40
N ALA A 20 10.88 -9.41 -4.74
CA ALA A 20 9.85 -8.38 -4.89
C ALA A 20 9.69 -7.97 -6.36
N ILE A 21 10.80 -7.64 -7.02
CA ILE A 21 10.80 -7.21 -8.42
C ILE A 21 10.24 -8.31 -9.34
N ARG A 22 10.67 -9.56 -9.14
CA ARG A 22 10.19 -10.68 -9.96
C ARG A 22 8.70 -10.93 -9.77
N GLN A 23 8.23 -11.04 -8.53
CA GLN A 23 6.82 -11.34 -8.25
C GLN A 23 5.89 -10.22 -8.69
N ILE A 24 6.24 -8.96 -8.42
CA ILE A 24 5.45 -7.82 -8.88
C ILE A 24 5.52 -7.70 -10.41
N GLY A 25 6.66 -8.03 -11.02
CA GLY A 25 6.82 -8.11 -12.47
C GLY A 25 5.87 -9.11 -13.13
N GLU A 26 5.72 -10.30 -12.54
CA GLU A 26 4.75 -11.31 -13.01
C GLU A 26 3.30 -10.84 -12.80
N LEU A 27 2.96 -10.31 -11.62
CA LEU A 27 1.61 -9.80 -11.34
C LEU A 27 1.19 -8.68 -12.29
N LYS A 28 2.14 -7.81 -12.68
CA LYS A 28 1.90 -6.69 -13.60
C LYS A 28 1.51 -7.15 -15.02
N LYS A 29 1.82 -8.38 -15.43
CA LYS A 29 1.45 -8.89 -16.77
C LYS A 29 -0.07 -9.04 -16.93
N GLU A 30 -0.79 -9.32 -15.84
CA GLU A 30 -2.22 -9.65 -15.87
C GLU A 30 -3.07 -8.70 -14.98
N SER A 31 -2.43 -7.70 -14.37
CA SER A 31 -3.07 -6.83 -13.38
C SER A 31 -2.70 -5.36 -13.56
N VAL A 32 -3.68 -4.50 -13.27
CA VAL A 32 -3.46 -3.07 -13.08
C VAL A 32 -3.01 -2.85 -11.64
N ILE A 33 -1.86 -2.21 -11.48
CA ILE A 33 -1.20 -2.03 -10.19
C ILE A 33 -1.48 -0.63 -9.64
N TYR A 34 -1.89 -0.60 -8.38
CA TYR A 34 -2.22 0.59 -7.63
C TYR A 34 -1.31 0.75 -6.41
N THR A 35 -1.23 1.97 -5.91
CA THR A 35 -0.78 2.31 -4.57
C THR A 35 -1.65 3.45 -4.04
N THR A 36 -1.44 3.91 -2.79
CA THR A 36 -2.15 5.06 -2.23
C THR A 36 -1.22 6.25 -2.04
N THR A 37 -1.79 7.45 -1.93
CA THR A 37 -1.03 8.63 -1.50
C THR A 37 -0.44 8.45 -0.11
N ILE A 38 -1.08 7.67 0.79
CA ILE A 38 -0.55 7.31 2.10
C ILE A 38 0.77 6.55 1.96
N ASN A 39 0.83 5.54 1.11
CA ASN A 39 2.05 4.76 0.90
C ASN A 39 3.17 5.64 0.33
N THR A 40 2.84 6.54 -0.61
CA THR A 40 3.81 7.49 -1.15
C THR A 40 4.30 8.47 -0.09
N TYR A 41 3.44 8.93 0.81
CA TYR A 41 3.79 9.78 1.95
C TYR A 41 4.75 9.06 2.89
N GLU A 42 4.49 7.81 3.24
CA GLU A 42 5.37 7.03 4.13
C GLU A 42 6.76 6.83 3.52
N LEU A 43 6.84 6.54 2.22
CA LEU A 43 8.09 6.43 1.49
C LEU A 43 8.85 7.76 1.45
N LEU A 44 8.17 8.85 1.10
CA LEU A 44 8.78 10.19 1.06
C LEU A 44 9.26 10.62 2.44
N ARG A 45 8.48 10.38 3.49
CA ARG A 45 8.87 10.63 4.88
C ARG A 45 10.16 9.87 5.21
N GLY A 46 10.22 8.58 4.89
CA GLY A 46 11.43 7.77 5.08
C GLY A 46 12.63 8.30 4.31
N ILE A 47 12.43 8.68 3.04
CA ILE A 47 13.48 9.23 2.16
C ILE A 47 14.02 10.55 2.70
N TYR A 48 13.17 11.47 3.12
CA TYR A 48 13.59 12.79 3.62
C TYR A 48 14.31 12.73 4.97
N LEU A 49 14.11 11.65 5.73
CA LEU A 49 14.85 11.38 6.96
C LEU A 49 16.26 10.79 6.73
N LEU A 50 16.59 10.32 5.51
CA LEU A 50 17.90 9.72 5.24
C LEU A 50 19.04 10.73 5.43
N PRO A 51 20.20 10.33 5.97
CA PRO A 51 21.34 11.23 6.11
C PRO A 51 22.02 11.56 4.76
N LYS A 52 21.90 10.67 3.76
CA LYS A 52 22.49 10.82 2.41
C LYS A 52 21.61 10.12 1.37
N GLY A 53 21.73 10.52 0.11
CA GLY A 53 21.05 9.86 -1.02
C GLY A 53 19.56 10.18 -1.20
N ARG A 54 19.04 11.23 -0.54
CA ARG A 54 17.63 11.64 -0.59
C ARG A 54 17.13 11.85 -2.02
N GLU A 55 17.87 12.64 -2.80
CA GLU A 55 17.51 12.97 -4.18
C GLU A 55 17.41 11.73 -5.06
N LYS A 56 18.42 10.85 -4.99
CA LYS A 56 18.44 9.56 -5.69
C LYS A 56 17.21 8.71 -5.38
N TYR A 57 16.87 8.54 -4.09
CA TYR A 57 15.70 7.73 -3.73
C TYR A 57 14.37 8.42 -4.05
N ALA A 58 14.29 9.76 -3.97
CA ALA A 58 13.11 10.51 -4.36
C ALA A 58 12.85 10.40 -5.87
N GLU A 59 13.89 10.46 -6.70
CA GLU A 59 13.79 10.25 -8.14
C GLU A 59 13.42 8.81 -8.49
N ALA A 60 14.02 7.83 -7.81
CA ALA A 60 13.65 6.42 -7.95
C ALA A 60 12.19 6.17 -7.56
N LEU A 61 11.70 6.79 -6.49
CA LEU A 61 10.30 6.73 -6.09
C LEU A 61 9.39 7.33 -7.17
N ARG A 62 9.71 8.52 -7.68
CA ARG A 62 8.94 9.17 -8.76
C ARG A 62 8.85 8.27 -10.00
N THR A 63 9.94 7.62 -10.36
CA THR A 63 10.00 6.67 -11.48
C THR A 63 9.18 5.41 -11.21
N LEU A 64 9.20 4.90 -9.98
CA LEU A 64 8.40 3.75 -9.59
C LEU A 64 6.91 4.08 -9.65
N VAL A 65 6.47 5.16 -9.00
CA VAL A 65 5.04 5.50 -8.90
C VAL A 65 4.46 6.03 -10.21
N SER A 66 5.27 6.56 -11.13
CA SER A 66 4.80 6.92 -12.47
C SER A 66 4.33 5.72 -13.31
N ASN A 67 4.74 4.51 -12.91
CA ASN A 67 4.30 3.26 -13.51
C ASN A 67 3.09 2.62 -12.80
N LEU A 68 2.54 3.29 -11.77
CA LEU A 68 1.43 2.80 -10.94
C LEU A 68 0.27 3.80 -11.01
N HIS A 69 -0.95 3.31 -10.73
CA HIS A 69 -2.07 4.21 -10.43
C HIS A 69 -2.04 4.58 -8.94
N ILE A 70 -2.10 5.87 -8.63
CA ILE A 70 -2.13 6.37 -7.24
C ILE A 70 -3.57 6.66 -6.85
N LEU A 71 -4.03 6.06 -5.76
CA LEU A 71 -5.33 6.34 -5.16
C LEU A 71 -5.19 7.45 -4.11
N ASP A 72 -5.99 8.49 -4.28
CA ASP A 72 -6.16 9.53 -3.27
C ASP A 72 -7.06 9.06 -2.13
N ILE A 73 -6.83 9.59 -0.94
CA ILE A 73 -7.74 9.42 0.20
C ILE A 73 -8.78 10.53 0.14
N ASN A 74 -9.91 10.24 -0.48
CA ASN A 74 -11.06 11.13 -0.53
C ASN A 74 -12.01 10.88 0.66
N LEU A 75 -13.15 11.59 0.67
CA LEU A 75 -14.14 11.47 1.73
C LEU A 75 -14.67 10.03 1.86
N GLU A 76 -15.03 9.38 0.75
CA GLU A 76 -15.60 8.03 0.76
C GLU A 76 -14.59 6.99 1.29
N ALA A 77 -13.31 7.10 0.91
CA ALA A 77 -12.24 6.27 1.46
C ALA A 77 -12.07 6.49 2.97
N SER A 78 -12.20 7.75 3.42
CA SER A 78 -12.09 8.11 4.84
C SER A 78 -13.26 7.57 5.67
N GLU A 79 -14.48 7.67 5.15
CA GLU A 79 -15.68 7.09 5.78
C GLU A 79 -15.55 5.58 5.87
N LYS A 80 -15.12 4.91 4.78
CA LYS A 80 -14.90 3.47 4.78
C LYS A 80 -13.82 3.06 5.79
N ALA A 81 -12.72 3.80 5.86
CA ALA A 81 -11.65 3.56 6.83
C ALA A 81 -12.15 3.69 8.29
N ALA A 82 -12.92 4.72 8.59
CA ALA A 82 -13.50 4.94 9.92
C ALA A 82 -14.47 3.82 10.32
N LEU A 83 -15.27 3.32 9.37
CA LEU A 83 -16.14 2.16 9.59
C LEU A 83 -15.33 0.90 9.92
N ILE A 84 -14.28 0.59 9.14
CA ILE A 84 -13.39 -0.55 9.40
C ILE A 84 -12.76 -0.42 10.80
N TYR A 85 -12.26 0.76 11.14
CA TYR A 85 -11.71 1.04 12.46
C TYR A 85 -12.73 0.75 13.57
N ALA A 86 -13.95 1.28 13.46
CA ALA A 86 -14.98 1.07 14.46
C ALA A 86 -15.35 -0.41 14.62
N GLU A 87 -15.41 -1.16 13.52
CA GLU A 87 -15.69 -2.60 13.52
C GLU A 87 -14.58 -3.41 14.20
N LEU A 88 -13.31 -3.12 13.91
CA LEU A 88 -12.17 -3.79 14.54
C LEU A 88 -12.04 -3.40 16.01
N ARG A 89 -12.22 -2.12 16.34
CA ARG A 89 -12.14 -1.64 17.72
C ARG A 89 -13.18 -2.29 18.62
N LYS A 90 -14.42 -2.47 18.14
CA LYS A 90 -15.48 -3.21 18.87
C LYS A 90 -15.12 -4.66 19.15
N LYS A 91 -14.23 -5.26 18.35
CA LYS A 91 -13.71 -6.62 18.53
C LYS A 91 -12.43 -6.68 19.38
N GLY A 92 -11.98 -5.53 19.93
CA GLY A 92 -10.70 -5.45 20.65
C GLY A 92 -9.47 -5.58 19.75
N ILE A 93 -9.64 -5.39 18.43
CA ILE A 93 -8.56 -5.48 17.44
C ILE A 93 -8.12 -4.06 17.08
N GLU A 94 -6.82 -3.84 17.13
CA GLU A 94 -6.18 -2.61 16.68
C GLU A 94 -5.10 -2.95 15.63
N ILE A 95 -5.02 -2.11 14.62
CA ILE A 95 -3.97 -2.06 13.58
C ILE A 95 -3.54 -0.59 13.44
N ASP A 96 -2.50 -0.34 12.64
CA ASP A 96 -1.97 1.01 12.49
C ASP A 96 -2.95 1.95 11.79
N GLY A 97 -3.00 3.22 12.23
CA GLY A 97 -3.87 4.25 11.69
C GLY A 97 -3.87 4.36 10.15
N PRO A 98 -2.70 4.45 9.50
CA PRO A 98 -2.58 4.48 8.05
C PRO A 98 -3.17 3.26 7.33
N ASP A 99 -3.09 2.06 7.93
CA ASP A 99 -3.59 0.82 7.32
C ASP A 99 -5.11 0.86 7.12
N TYR A 100 -5.86 1.51 8.02
CA TYR A 100 -7.30 1.73 7.83
C TYR A 100 -7.58 2.58 6.60
N LEU A 101 -6.80 3.65 6.37
CA LEU A 101 -6.97 4.54 5.21
C LEU A 101 -6.64 3.81 3.91
N ILE A 102 -5.56 3.02 3.90
CA ILE A 102 -5.17 2.20 2.75
C ILE A 102 -6.28 1.20 2.42
N ALA A 103 -6.80 0.49 3.43
CA ALA A 103 -7.87 -0.48 3.25
C ALA A 103 -9.19 0.17 2.79
N GLY A 104 -9.55 1.33 3.37
CA GLY A 104 -10.71 2.10 2.95
C GLY A 104 -10.64 2.50 1.48
N ALA A 105 -9.49 3.01 1.04
CA ALA A 105 -9.25 3.35 -0.36
C ALA A 105 -9.34 2.14 -1.29
N CYS A 106 -8.79 0.98 -0.88
CA CYS A 106 -8.89 -0.26 -1.66
C CYS A 106 -10.35 -0.66 -1.90
N LEU A 107 -11.12 -0.78 -0.82
CA LEU A 107 -12.48 -1.32 -0.88
C LEU A 107 -13.44 -0.41 -1.65
N VAL A 108 -13.33 0.91 -1.49
CA VAL A 108 -14.15 1.88 -2.25
C VAL A 108 -13.85 1.81 -3.74
N ASN A 109 -12.60 1.56 -4.13
CA ASN A 109 -12.19 1.47 -5.54
C ASN A 109 -12.37 0.08 -6.16
N GLY A 110 -13.00 -0.86 -5.43
CA GLY A 110 -13.21 -2.23 -5.85
C GLY A 110 -11.91 -3.02 -6.00
N ILE A 111 -10.87 -2.66 -5.24
CA ILE A 111 -9.61 -3.38 -5.18
C ILE A 111 -9.66 -4.31 -3.98
N SER A 112 -9.77 -5.61 -4.24
CA SER A 112 -9.80 -6.63 -3.18
C SER A 112 -8.43 -7.21 -2.89
N VAL A 113 -7.46 -7.16 -3.81
CA VAL A 113 -6.13 -7.76 -3.59
C VAL A 113 -5.14 -6.72 -3.08
N LEU A 114 -4.54 -6.96 -1.91
CA LEU A 114 -3.49 -6.13 -1.32
C LEU A 114 -2.23 -6.97 -1.10
N VAL A 115 -1.10 -6.52 -1.67
CA VAL A 115 0.20 -7.18 -1.51
C VAL A 115 1.00 -6.43 -0.46
N THR A 116 1.49 -7.13 0.57
CA THR A 116 2.21 -6.55 1.72
C THR A 116 3.07 -7.58 2.44
N ARG A 117 4.05 -7.13 3.23
CA ARG A 117 4.66 -7.94 4.30
C ARG A 117 3.93 -7.81 5.65
N ASN A 118 3.03 -6.86 5.79
CA ASN A 118 2.25 -6.61 7.01
C ASN A 118 0.94 -7.40 7.04
N GLU A 119 1.02 -8.71 6.74
CA GLU A 119 -0.15 -9.59 6.61
C GLU A 119 -1.03 -9.57 7.87
N LYS A 120 -0.41 -9.51 9.05
CA LYS A 120 -1.10 -9.52 10.35
C LYS A 120 -2.05 -8.34 10.55
N HIS A 121 -1.84 -7.23 9.86
CA HIS A 121 -2.71 -6.05 9.96
C HIS A 121 -3.87 -6.19 8.98
N PHE A 122 -3.56 -6.30 7.69
CA PHE A 122 -4.57 -6.30 6.64
C PHE A 122 -5.46 -7.55 6.65
N SER A 123 -4.97 -8.72 7.10
CA SER A 123 -5.78 -9.95 7.15
C SER A 123 -6.97 -9.87 8.11
N LYS A 124 -6.97 -8.90 9.03
CA LYS A 124 -8.10 -8.63 9.94
C LYS A 124 -9.26 -7.92 9.25
N ILE A 125 -9.04 -7.34 8.06
CA ILE A 125 -10.00 -6.50 7.36
C ILE A 125 -10.78 -7.34 6.36
N GLY A 126 -12.10 -7.41 6.54
CA GLY A 126 -12.99 -8.10 5.61
C GLY A 126 -13.00 -7.45 4.22
N GLY A 127 -13.04 -8.27 3.18
CA GLY A 127 -13.08 -7.83 1.78
C GLY A 127 -11.71 -7.64 1.13
N LEU A 128 -10.61 -7.84 1.88
CA LEU A 128 -9.26 -7.87 1.35
C LEU A 128 -8.73 -9.31 1.26
N ASP A 129 -8.28 -9.69 0.06
CA ASP A 129 -7.40 -10.81 -0.22
C ASP A 129 -5.95 -10.34 -0.05
N VAL A 130 -5.36 -10.67 1.10
CA VAL A 130 -4.01 -10.24 1.47
C VAL A 130 -3.00 -11.26 0.98
N ARG A 131 -2.05 -10.79 0.17
CA ARG A 131 -1.00 -11.64 -0.41
C ARG A 131 0.37 -11.19 0.06
N THR A 132 1.20 -12.15 0.44
CA THR A 132 2.63 -11.96 0.65
C THR A 132 3.40 -12.33 -0.62
N TYR A 133 4.68 -12.02 -0.64
CA TYR A 133 5.58 -12.28 -1.76
C TYR A 133 6.96 -12.70 -1.21
#